data_AF-A0A510K5U6-F1
#
_entry.id   AF-A0A510K5U6-F1
#
_cell.length_a   1.000
_cell.length_b   1.000
_cell.length_c   1.000
_cell.angle_alpha   90.00
_cell.angle_beta   90.00
_cell.angle_gamma   90.00
#
_symmetry.space_group_name_H-M   'P 1'
#
loop_
_entity.id
_entity.type
_entity.pdbx_description
1 polymer ?
#
loop_
_entity_poly.entity_id
_entity_poly.type
_entity_poly.pdbx_seq_one_letter_code
_entity_poly.pdbx_strand_id
1 'polypeptide(L)'
;MLDNKKEYGDYQTPLDFASTVVKYIKNNYDFTPDFIIEPSCGIGNFFEASKKYYKSKMFGIEINKNYSDTAKKNNPKAIIYNESIFSYKWDKDMEKFGKTLILGNPPWVSNTELGKFGSKNLPQKTNLKKYKGLEALSGMSNFDISESIILNLLNKFSKRKFILAMLCKKSVAINIFKELYRTSYKSGNIKIINFDSKKIFNISVPACLLIIDCSSDTKVQNEVNIYNFNNSYVDTIGYADNKFFLNTNYSSDLDGKCEFEWRQGIKHDCSKICELELNKKNYMNGLKEKVEIEEDLVYPLIKSSHIKNFKENVFKKYVLVTQKKMKEDTLWIKEKYPKTWNYLEKHKDNFMKRKSSIYKKMPQYSMFGIGDYSYMKYKVAISGFYKDPIFKVIFSEKPVMVDDTCYFLAFENKKDAEIVCDVLNSTETIRFLKSISDMTAKRPFTKKVLSRIEFKKFNYEILNYTEKEILDFKIRNGLYINKLF
;
A
#
# COMPACT_ATOMS: atom_id res chain seq x y z
N MET A 1 -4.12 32.49 -10.35
CA MET A 1 -3.35 31.29 -10.78
C MET A 1 -3.44 30.29 -9.65
N LEU A 2 -4.11 29.16 -9.87
CA LEU A 2 -4.19 28.10 -8.86
C LEU A 2 -2.77 27.62 -8.51
N ASP A 3 -2.57 27.34 -7.23
CA ASP A 3 -1.27 27.07 -6.62
C ASP A 3 -0.75 25.68 -7.07
N ASN A 4 -0.16 25.61 -8.28
CA ASN A 4 0.44 24.41 -8.88
C ASN A 4 1.46 23.68 -7.97
N LYS A 5 1.90 24.32 -6.86
CA LYS A 5 2.83 23.77 -5.86
C LYS A 5 2.30 22.52 -5.15
N LYS A 6 1.00 22.46 -4.87
CA LYS A 6 0.38 21.28 -4.22
C LYS A 6 0.26 20.08 -5.17
N GLU A 7 0.30 20.30 -6.47
CA GLU A 7 0.00 19.28 -7.49
C GLU A 7 1.20 18.36 -7.80
N TYR A 8 2.42 18.78 -7.47
CA TYR A 8 3.65 17.99 -7.68
C TYR A 8 4.20 17.33 -6.41
N GLY A 9 3.52 17.47 -5.26
CA GLY A 9 4.02 16.96 -3.97
C GLY A 9 5.31 17.64 -3.52
N ASP A 10 5.60 18.85 -4.02
CA ASP A 10 6.78 19.64 -3.72
C ASP A 10 6.48 20.58 -2.54
N TYR A 11 6.78 20.09 -1.33
CA TYR A 11 6.57 20.82 -0.08
C TYR A 11 7.88 21.45 0.39
N GLN A 12 8.04 22.76 0.20
CA GLN A 12 9.21 23.47 0.71
C GLN A 12 9.31 23.36 2.23
N THR A 13 10.46 22.90 2.74
CA THR A 13 10.69 22.72 4.17
C THR A 13 10.89 24.07 4.86
N PRO A 14 10.07 24.44 5.86
CA PRO A 14 10.30 25.66 6.64
C PRO A 14 11.67 25.64 7.33
N LEU A 15 12.35 26.79 7.38
CA LEU A 15 13.72 26.90 7.91
C LEU A 15 13.83 26.41 9.36
N ASP A 16 12.85 26.69 10.21
CA ASP A 16 12.83 26.23 11.60
C ASP A 16 12.77 24.70 11.72
N PHE A 17 12.00 24.07 10.83
CA PHE A 17 11.92 22.61 10.80
C PHE A 17 13.20 21.98 10.20
N ALA A 18 13.76 22.59 9.14
CA ALA A 18 15.06 22.19 8.61
C ALA A 18 16.15 22.27 9.70
N SER A 19 16.15 23.35 10.50
CA SER A 19 17.05 23.53 11.65
C SER A 19 16.85 22.44 12.71
N THR A 20 15.60 22.05 12.98
CA THR A 20 15.28 20.96 13.91
C THR A 20 15.87 19.62 13.43
N VAL A 21 15.73 19.30 12.14
CA VAL A 21 16.29 18.09 11.52
C VAL A 21 17.82 18.09 11.59
N VAL A 22 18.46 19.18 11.16
CA VAL A 22 19.93 19.29 11.17
C VAL A 22 20.49 19.17 12.58
N LYS A 23 19.86 19.85 13.55
CA LYS A 23 20.23 19.76 14.98
C LYS A 23 20.07 18.33 15.51
N TYR A 24 18.99 17.65 15.14
CA TYR A 24 18.77 16.25 15.52
C TYR A 24 19.92 15.36 15.04
N ILE A 25 20.31 15.48 13.76
CA ILE A 25 21.42 14.71 13.19
C ILE A 25 22.72 15.02 13.94
N LYS A 26 23.04 16.30 14.13
CA LYS A 26 24.27 16.73 14.81
C LYS A 26 24.40 16.18 16.23
N ASN A 27 23.29 16.09 16.96
CA ASN A 27 23.29 15.67 18.35
C ASN A 27 23.31 14.14 18.53
N ASN A 28 22.90 13.38 17.52
CA ASN A 28 22.70 11.93 17.65
C ASN A 28 23.72 11.09 16.86
N TYR A 29 24.52 11.71 16.01
CA TYR A 29 25.51 11.02 15.18
C TYR A 29 26.87 11.72 15.29
N ASP A 30 27.89 10.97 15.66
CA ASP A 30 29.28 11.44 15.60
C ASP A 30 29.78 11.42 14.15
N PHE A 31 29.28 12.36 13.35
CA PHE A 31 29.57 12.46 11.94
C PHE A 31 29.79 13.92 11.55
N THR A 32 31.01 14.22 11.10
CA THR A 32 31.36 15.53 10.55
C THR A 32 31.48 15.40 9.03
N PRO A 33 30.49 15.87 8.26
CA PRO A 33 30.51 15.78 6.80
C PRO A 33 31.50 16.77 6.18
N ASP A 34 32.22 16.31 5.15
CA ASP A 34 32.96 17.17 4.23
C ASP A 34 31.99 17.85 3.24
N PHE A 35 30.93 17.13 2.88
CA PHE A 35 29.91 17.57 1.93
C PHE A 35 28.49 17.39 2.48
N ILE A 36 27.63 18.36 2.17
CA ILE A 36 26.19 18.27 2.37
C ILE A 36 25.52 18.30 0.99
N ILE A 37 24.79 17.23 0.68
CA ILE A 37 24.11 17.05 -0.59
C ILE A 37 22.60 17.12 -0.40
N GLU A 38 21.94 18.00 -1.15
CA GLU A 38 20.49 18.02 -1.30
C GLU A 38 20.07 17.63 -2.72
N PRO A 39 19.40 16.47 -2.93
CA PRO A 39 19.05 15.97 -4.26
C PRO A 39 17.84 16.68 -4.91
N SER A 40 17.18 17.53 -4.14
CA SER A 40 16.01 18.35 -4.51
C SER A 40 15.96 19.56 -3.57
N CYS A 41 16.91 20.48 -3.72
CA CYS A 41 17.24 21.45 -2.67
C CYS A 41 16.18 22.56 -2.49
N GLY A 42 15.20 22.68 -3.38
CA GLY A 42 14.17 23.72 -3.31
C GLY A 42 14.80 25.10 -3.20
N ILE A 43 14.33 25.90 -2.23
CA ILE A 43 14.88 27.24 -1.92
C ILE A 43 16.14 27.21 -1.03
N GLY A 44 16.68 26.04 -0.70
CA GLY A 44 17.96 25.87 0.00
C GLY A 44 17.91 26.09 1.51
N ASN A 45 16.78 25.80 2.17
CA ASN A 45 16.63 25.99 3.62
C ASN A 45 17.45 25.00 4.47
N PHE A 46 17.68 23.78 3.97
CA PHE A 46 18.52 22.80 4.67
C PHE A 46 20.00 23.18 4.59
N PHE A 47 20.48 23.74 3.47
CA PHE A 47 21.78 24.41 3.41
C PHE A 47 21.90 25.53 4.45
N GLU A 48 20.94 26.45 4.51
CA GLU A 48 20.96 27.54 5.50
C GLU A 48 21.02 27.00 6.93
N ALA A 49 20.14 26.07 7.28
CA ALA A 49 20.13 25.40 8.58
C ALA A 49 21.46 24.70 8.92
N SER A 50 22.12 24.12 7.91
CA SER A 50 23.37 23.39 8.07
C SER A 50 24.57 24.27 8.39
N LYS A 51 24.59 25.54 7.95
CA LYS A 51 25.70 26.48 8.21
C LYS A 51 25.98 26.68 9.70
N LYS A 52 24.95 26.54 10.55
CA LYS A 52 25.07 26.68 12.01
C LYS A 52 25.91 25.57 12.65
N TYR A 53 25.95 24.38 12.04
CA TYR A 53 26.52 23.18 12.66
C TYR A 53 27.74 22.62 11.91
N TYR A 54 27.88 22.94 10.63
CA TYR A 54 28.90 22.35 9.77
C TYR A 54 29.59 23.39 8.88
N LYS A 55 30.89 23.19 8.63
CA LYS A 55 31.69 23.97 7.67
C LYS A 55 31.84 23.24 6.32
N SER A 56 30.89 22.39 5.98
CA SER A 56 30.92 21.51 4.81
C SER A 56 30.69 22.27 3.51
N LYS A 57 31.19 21.71 2.39
CA LYS A 57 30.82 22.17 1.06
C LYS A 57 29.37 21.73 0.76
N MET A 58 28.58 22.62 0.18
CA MET A 58 27.16 22.38 -0.10
C MET A 58 26.94 22.16 -1.58
N PHE A 59 26.20 21.11 -1.91
CA PHE A 59 25.92 20.68 -3.28
C PHE A 59 24.43 20.39 -3.43
N GLY A 60 23.76 21.06 -4.37
CA GLY A 60 22.32 20.96 -4.58
C GLY A 60 21.94 20.65 -6.02
N ILE A 61 20.88 19.87 -6.20
CA ILE A 61 20.20 19.69 -7.48
C ILE A 61 18.76 20.15 -7.30
N GLU A 62 18.25 20.96 -8.21
CA GLU A 62 16.87 21.44 -8.18
C GLU A 62 16.33 21.62 -9.60
N ILE A 63 15.21 20.99 -9.92
CA ILE A 63 14.63 21.03 -11.26
C ILE A 63 13.91 22.35 -11.54
N ASN A 64 13.32 22.98 -10.53
CA ASN A 64 12.61 24.25 -10.64
C ASN A 64 13.60 25.42 -10.66
N LYS A 65 13.67 26.13 -11.80
CA LYS A 65 14.59 27.25 -11.99
C LYS A 65 14.45 28.32 -10.90
N ASN A 66 13.23 28.72 -10.56
CA ASN A 66 12.97 29.77 -9.57
C ASN A 66 13.46 29.37 -8.16
N TYR A 67 13.27 28.10 -7.80
CA TYR A 67 13.79 27.58 -6.54
C TYR A 67 15.30 27.52 -6.54
N SER A 68 15.90 27.00 -7.62
CA SER A 68 17.36 26.94 -7.76
C SER A 68 18.02 28.33 -7.68
N ASP A 69 17.40 29.36 -8.27
CA ASP A 69 17.90 30.74 -8.23
C ASP A 69 17.80 31.34 -6.84
N THR A 70 16.68 31.09 -6.16
CA THR A 70 16.49 31.49 -4.76
C THR A 70 17.52 30.81 -3.85
N ALA A 71 17.74 29.50 -4.03
CA ALA A 71 18.72 28.75 -3.26
C ALA A 71 20.14 29.27 -3.48
N LYS A 72 20.53 29.61 -4.72
CA LYS A 72 21.82 30.25 -5.03
C LYS A 72 21.98 31.61 -4.35
N LYS A 73 20.93 32.42 -4.37
CA LYS A 73 20.93 33.74 -3.70
C LYS A 73 21.10 33.59 -2.18
N ASN A 74 20.39 32.66 -1.57
CA ASN A 74 20.44 32.40 -0.12
C ASN A 74 21.75 31.70 0.31
N ASN A 75 22.35 30.93 -0.60
CA ASN A 75 23.53 30.12 -0.34
C ASN A 75 24.62 30.35 -1.41
N PRO A 76 25.25 31.54 -1.45
CA PRO A 76 26.18 31.91 -2.54
C PRO A 76 27.44 31.03 -2.62
N LYS A 77 27.77 30.30 -1.54
CA LYS A 77 28.89 29.35 -1.50
C LYS A 77 28.50 27.92 -1.90
N ALA A 78 27.20 27.63 -2.07
CA ALA A 78 26.73 26.31 -2.47
C ALA A 78 26.81 26.15 -4.00
N ILE A 79 27.18 24.96 -4.45
CA ILE A 79 27.14 24.60 -5.86
C ILE A 79 25.75 24.03 -6.15
N ILE A 80 24.95 24.72 -6.97
CA ILE A 80 23.56 24.33 -7.24
C ILE A 80 23.34 24.17 -8.75
N TYR A 81 22.95 22.96 -9.16
CA TYR A 81 22.62 22.62 -10.54
C TYR A 81 21.11 22.68 -10.76
N ASN A 82 20.68 23.40 -11.81
CA ASN A 82 19.29 23.40 -12.23
C ASN A 82 19.02 22.25 -13.20
N GLU A 83 18.86 21.03 -12.68
CA GLU A 83 18.71 19.81 -13.47
C GLU A 83 17.76 18.82 -12.77
N SER A 84 17.37 17.75 -13.47
CA SER A 84 16.72 16.61 -12.84
C SER A 84 17.74 15.71 -12.15
N ILE A 85 17.44 15.30 -10.92
CA ILE A 85 18.21 14.31 -10.15
C ILE A 85 18.35 12.96 -10.89
N PHE A 86 17.39 12.63 -11.77
CA PHE A 86 17.42 11.39 -12.54
C PHE A 86 18.32 11.49 -13.79
N SER A 87 18.55 12.69 -14.32
CA SER A 87 19.43 12.93 -15.47
C SER A 87 20.84 13.38 -15.08
N TYR A 88 21.02 13.82 -13.83
CA TYR A 88 22.30 14.34 -13.36
C TYR A 88 23.40 13.25 -13.40
N LYS A 89 24.55 13.63 -13.97
CA LYS A 89 25.68 12.72 -14.20
C LYS A 89 26.64 12.72 -13.00
N TRP A 90 26.33 11.88 -12.02
CA TRP A 90 27.09 11.73 -10.78
C TRP A 90 28.59 11.51 -11.00
N ASP A 91 29.00 10.72 -12.00
CA ASP A 91 30.38 10.29 -12.19
C ASP A 91 31.40 11.44 -12.25
N LYS A 92 30.97 12.63 -12.73
CA LYS A 92 31.82 13.83 -12.81
C LYS A 92 32.24 14.38 -11.44
N ASP A 93 31.40 14.21 -10.43
CA ASP A 93 31.59 14.81 -9.10
C ASP A 93 31.78 13.76 -8.00
N MET A 94 31.46 12.48 -8.28
CA MET A 94 31.57 11.39 -7.30
C MET A 94 32.94 11.32 -6.65
N GLU A 95 34.04 11.43 -7.40
CA GLU A 95 35.39 11.36 -6.86
C GLU A 95 35.70 12.43 -5.82
N LYS A 96 35.05 13.59 -5.93
CA LYS A 96 35.25 14.73 -5.03
C LYS A 96 34.57 14.54 -3.67
N PHE A 97 33.54 13.72 -3.58
CA PHE A 97 32.73 13.59 -2.37
C PHE A 97 33.43 12.72 -1.30
N GLY A 98 33.87 13.37 -0.21
CA GLY A 98 34.36 12.72 1.02
C GLY A 98 33.22 12.19 1.89
N LYS A 99 33.34 12.33 3.22
CA LYS A 99 32.25 12.03 4.16
C LYS A 99 31.06 12.91 3.81
N THR A 100 29.91 12.30 3.51
CA THR A 100 28.77 13.03 2.96
C THR A 100 27.55 12.91 3.85
N LEU A 101 26.91 14.04 4.17
CA LEU A 101 25.54 14.06 4.70
C LEU A 101 24.60 14.34 3.52
N ILE A 102 23.78 13.36 3.18
CA ILE A 102 22.75 13.50 2.14
C ILE A 102 21.44 13.80 2.84
N LEU A 103 20.91 15.00 2.64
CA LEU A 103 19.81 15.59 3.41
C LEU A 103 18.74 16.11 2.45
N GLY A 104 17.47 16.13 2.83
CA GLY A 104 16.47 16.87 2.05
C GLY A 104 15.04 16.42 2.24
N ASN A 105 14.16 17.04 1.45
CA ASN A 105 12.75 16.70 1.32
C ASN A 105 12.39 16.44 -0.15
N PRO A 106 12.67 15.22 -0.69
CA PRO A 106 12.28 14.86 -2.05
C PRO A 106 10.75 14.94 -2.25
N PRO A 107 10.25 15.12 -3.48
CA PRO A 107 8.81 15.26 -3.75
C PRO A 107 7.97 14.05 -3.34
N TRP A 108 6.79 14.31 -2.76
CA TRP A 108 5.88 13.31 -2.17
C TRP A 108 4.75 12.91 -3.11
N VAL A 109 5.08 12.43 -4.30
CA VAL A 109 4.12 12.16 -5.37
C VAL A 109 4.41 10.84 -6.07
N SER A 110 3.36 10.14 -6.51
CA SER A 110 3.50 8.89 -7.27
C SER A 110 3.68 9.12 -8.77
N ASN A 111 4.32 8.15 -9.44
CA ASN A 111 4.47 8.16 -10.90
C ASN A 111 3.13 8.23 -11.65
N THR A 112 2.04 7.67 -11.08
CA THR A 112 0.72 7.74 -11.72
C THR A 112 0.09 9.13 -11.62
N GLU A 113 0.31 9.83 -10.51
CA GLU A 113 -0.14 11.20 -10.32
C GLU A 113 0.61 12.10 -11.31
N LEU A 114 1.94 12.01 -11.35
CA LEU A 114 2.77 12.80 -12.29
C LEU A 114 2.46 12.53 -13.77
N GLY A 115 2.19 11.28 -14.12
CA GLY A 115 1.79 10.92 -15.48
C GLY A 115 0.48 11.55 -15.92
N LYS A 116 -0.47 11.78 -15.00
CA LYS A 116 -1.71 12.54 -15.29
C LYS A 116 -1.44 14.02 -15.58
N PHE A 117 -0.36 14.55 -15.00
CA PHE A 117 0.06 15.94 -15.18
C PHE A 117 1.05 16.14 -16.33
N GLY A 118 1.34 15.09 -17.12
CA GLY A 118 2.23 15.19 -18.29
C GLY A 118 3.71 15.45 -17.95
N SER A 119 4.13 15.22 -16.69
CA SER A 119 5.50 15.47 -16.28
C SER A 119 6.48 14.50 -16.96
N LYS A 120 7.53 15.05 -17.58
CA LYS A 120 8.65 14.29 -18.17
C LYS A 120 9.70 13.87 -17.11
N ASN A 121 9.58 14.35 -15.86
CA ASN A 121 10.52 14.08 -14.77
C ASN A 121 10.20 12.77 -14.05
N LEU A 122 10.27 11.66 -14.77
CA LEU A 122 10.04 10.32 -14.24
C LEU A 122 11.36 9.53 -14.29
N PRO A 123 11.60 8.62 -13.34
CA PRO A 123 12.67 7.65 -13.50
C PRO A 123 12.46 6.87 -14.80
N GLN A 124 13.55 6.56 -15.52
CA GLN A 124 13.45 5.74 -16.72
C GLN A 124 12.82 4.39 -16.35
N LYS A 125 11.74 4.01 -17.05
CA LYS A 125 11.14 2.67 -16.93
C LYS A 125 12.09 1.65 -17.53
N THR A 126 13.01 1.11 -16.73
CA THR A 126 13.86 0.01 -17.15
C THR A 126 13.12 -1.30 -16.97
N ASN A 127 13.19 -2.18 -17.98
CA ASN A 127 12.45 -3.44 -18.01
C ASN A 127 12.83 -4.33 -16.80
N LEU A 128 11.80 -4.72 -16.03
CA LEU A 128 11.80 -5.53 -14.81
C LEU A 128 12.54 -6.89 -14.87
N LYS A 129 13.05 -7.34 -16.02
CA LYS A 129 13.54 -8.71 -16.20
C LYS A 129 15.06 -8.90 -16.13
N LYS A 130 15.88 -7.85 -15.95
CA LYS A 130 17.36 -7.99 -16.08
C LYS A 130 18.25 -7.35 -15.01
N TYR A 131 17.73 -6.64 -14.01
CA TYR A 131 18.59 -5.99 -13.00
C TYR A 131 18.66 -6.75 -11.67
N LYS A 132 19.90 -7.02 -11.21
CA LYS A 132 20.23 -7.47 -9.85
C LYS A 132 20.49 -6.22 -8.99
N GLY A 133 19.90 -6.11 -7.79
CA GLY A 133 20.15 -4.99 -6.85
C GLY A 133 18.93 -4.08 -6.56
N LEU A 134 19.19 -2.89 -6.01
CA LEU A 134 18.20 -1.87 -5.60
C LEU A 134 17.41 -1.25 -6.77
N GLU A 135 17.87 -1.43 -8.01
CA GLU A 135 17.31 -0.81 -9.23
C GLU A 135 16.06 -1.51 -9.76
N ALA A 136 15.74 -2.73 -9.26
CA ALA A 136 14.68 -3.58 -9.79
C ALA A 136 13.24 -3.04 -9.56
N LEU A 137 13.03 -2.16 -8.59
CA LEU A 137 11.69 -1.69 -8.19
C LEU A 137 11.19 -0.44 -8.93
N SER A 138 12.07 0.35 -9.55
CA SER A 138 11.70 1.62 -10.21
C SER A 138 10.71 1.44 -11.39
N GLY A 139 10.51 0.20 -11.85
CA GLY A 139 9.57 -0.18 -12.92
C GLY A 139 8.13 -0.47 -12.49
N MET A 140 7.77 -0.42 -11.19
CA MET A 140 6.38 -0.64 -10.76
C MET A 140 5.47 0.54 -11.16
N SER A 141 4.24 0.23 -11.61
CA SER A 141 3.35 1.21 -12.24
C SER A 141 2.84 2.35 -11.32
N ASN A 142 3.00 2.25 -9.99
CA ASN A 142 2.56 3.24 -9.01
C ASN A 142 3.57 3.43 -7.87
N PHE A 143 4.82 3.77 -8.23
CA PHE A 143 5.93 3.98 -7.31
C PHE A 143 6.03 5.47 -6.90
N ASP A 144 6.51 5.77 -5.68
CA ASP A 144 6.70 7.14 -5.19
C ASP A 144 8.05 7.72 -5.68
N ILE A 145 8.09 8.98 -6.07
CA ILE A 145 9.32 9.64 -6.52
C ILE A 145 10.36 9.68 -5.40
N SER A 146 9.94 9.97 -4.17
CA SER A 146 10.84 10.02 -3.02
C SER A 146 11.58 8.70 -2.85
N GLU A 147 10.87 7.58 -3.00
CA GLU A 147 11.44 6.24 -2.93
C GLU A 147 12.50 6.02 -4.02
N SER A 148 12.25 6.50 -5.25
CA SER A 148 13.20 6.37 -6.38
C SER A 148 14.48 7.15 -6.14
N ILE A 149 14.34 8.38 -5.62
CA ILE A 149 15.48 9.25 -5.32
C ILE A 149 16.34 8.61 -4.22
N ILE A 150 15.71 8.13 -3.14
CA ILE A 150 16.43 7.51 -2.02
C ILE A 150 17.19 6.26 -2.48
N LEU A 151 16.55 5.34 -3.23
CA LEU A 151 17.23 4.14 -3.73
C LEU A 151 18.37 4.46 -4.70
N ASN A 152 18.20 5.45 -5.58
CA ASN A 152 19.25 5.91 -6.47
C ASN A 152 20.47 6.43 -5.69
N LEU A 153 20.24 7.26 -4.67
CA LEU A 153 21.31 7.81 -3.82
C LEU A 153 22.03 6.71 -3.04
N LEU A 154 21.29 5.78 -2.42
CA LEU A 154 21.88 4.63 -1.73
C LEU A 154 22.78 3.81 -2.66
N ASN A 155 22.33 3.54 -3.88
CA ASN A 155 23.12 2.82 -4.88
C ASN A 155 24.40 3.60 -5.27
N LYS A 156 24.26 4.89 -5.60
CA LYS A 156 25.39 5.74 -6.03
C LYS A 156 26.44 5.90 -4.93
N PHE A 157 26.03 6.06 -3.67
CA PHE A 157 26.95 6.30 -2.55
C PHE A 157 27.38 5.03 -1.81
N SER A 158 26.94 3.84 -2.24
CA SER A 158 27.20 2.54 -1.57
C SER A 158 28.67 2.24 -1.25
N LYS A 159 29.63 2.80 -1.98
CA LYS A 159 31.08 2.63 -1.76
C LYS A 159 31.71 3.74 -0.90
N ARG A 160 30.92 4.67 -0.36
CA ARG A 160 31.41 5.82 0.41
C ARG A 160 30.83 5.84 1.82
N LYS A 161 31.44 6.63 2.69
CA LYS A 161 30.92 6.89 4.04
C LYS A 161 29.92 8.03 3.98
N PHE A 162 28.66 7.74 4.28
CA PHE A 162 27.61 8.74 4.26
C PHE A 162 26.54 8.50 5.32
N ILE A 163 25.81 9.55 5.67
CA ILE A 163 24.51 9.45 6.35
C ILE A 163 23.47 9.99 5.38
N LEU A 164 22.40 9.23 5.16
CA LEU A 164 21.23 9.70 4.42
C LEU A 164 20.12 10.05 5.43
N ALA A 165 19.58 11.26 5.34
CA ALA A 165 18.53 11.79 6.19
C ALA A 165 17.45 12.48 5.35
N MET A 166 16.33 11.79 5.08
CA MET A 166 15.31 12.25 4.13
C MET A 166 13.94 12.37 4.77
N LEU A 167 13.31 13.54 4.61
CA LEU A 167 11.89 13.71 4.89
C LEU A 167 11.08 13.00 3.80
N CYS A 168 10.22 12.06 4.20
CA CYS A 168 9.42 11.27 3.27
C CYS A 168 8.13 10.78 3.92
N LYS A 169 7.22 10.22 3.10
CA LYS A 169 6.04 9.49 3.62
C LYS A 169 6.52 8.28 4.45
N LYS A 170 5.83 7.95 5.53
CA LYS A 170 6.14 6.77 6.35
C LYS A 170 6.12 5.46 5.53
N SER A 171 5.20 5.37 4.56
CA SER A 171 5.14 4.25 3.62
C SER A 171 6.40 4.11 2.76
N VAL A 172 7.03 5.24 2.37
CA VAL A 172 8.29 5.23 1.62
C VAL A 172 9.41 4.70 2.51
N ALA A 173 9.54 5.18 3.75
CA ALA A 173 10.56 4.66 4.68
C ALA A 173 10.44 3.15 4.92
N ILE A 174 9.22 2.64 5.10
CA ILE A 174 8.94 1.20 5.23
C ILE A 174 9.35 0.43 3.97
N ASN A 175 9.05 0.96 2.78
CA ASN A 175 9.41 0.30 1.52
C ASN A 175 10.93 0.29 1.30
N ILE A 176 11.63 1.41 1.59
CA ILE A 176 13.09 1.47 1.54
C ILE A 176 13.67 0.40 2.45
N PHE A 177 13.22 0.30 3.70
CA PHE A 177 13.72 -0.74 4.62
C PHE A 177 13.50 -2.16 4.09
N LYS A 178 12.30 -2.48 3.57
CA LYS A 178 12.02 -3.78 2.95
C LYS A 178 12.97 -4.09 1.80
N GLU A 179 13.30 -3.08 1.00
CA GLU A 179 14.18 -3.20 -0.16
C GLU A 179 15.65 -3.38 0.24
N LEU A 180 16.10 -2.68 1.28
CA LEU A 180 17.42 -2.90 1.87
C LEU A 180 17.55 -4.33 2.39
N TYR A 181 16.54 -4.83 3.11
CA TYR A 181 16.52 -6.20 3.60
C TYR A 181 16.54 -7.23 2.45
N ARG A 182 15.65 -7.04 1.45
CA ARG A 182 15.55 -7.93 0.27
C ARG A 182 16.84 -8.02 -0.52
N THR A 183 17.60 -6.93 -0.61
CA THR A 183 18.86 -6.88 -1.36
C THR A 183 20.07 -7.20 -0.48
N SER A 184 19.87 -7.52 0.80
CA SER A 184 20.94 -7.69 1.78
C SER A 184 21.91 -6.50 1.80
N TYR A 185 21.37 -5.30 1.60
CA TYR A 185 22.14 -4.06 1.66
C TYR A 185 22.68 -3.88 3.08
N LYS A 186 23.98 -3.62 3.19
CA LYS A 186 24.64 -3.42 4.47
C LYS A 186 24.61 -1.94 4.83
N SER A 187 24.12 -1.63 6.02
CA SER A 187 24.20 -0.30 6.64
C SER A 187 24.56 -0.43 8.12
N GLY A 188 24.93 0.68 8.74
CA GLY A 188 24.80 0.86 10.18
C GLY A 188 23.32 0.99 10.57
N ASN A 189 23.04 1.78 11.61
CA ASN A 189 21.69 1.93 12.13
C ASN A 189 20.75 2.61 11.12
N ILE A 190 19.53 2.10 11.04
CA ILE A 190 18.41 2.74 10.34
C ILE A 190 17.43 3.23 11.41
N LYS A 191 16.97 4.47 11.29
CA LYS A 191 15.98 5.06 12.20
C LYS A 191 14.86 5.74 11.42
N ILE A 192 13.66 5.68 11.99
CA ILE A 192 12.51 6.48 11.53
C ILE A 192 12.14 7.45 12.64
N ILE A 193 12.15 8.75 12.36
CA ILE A 193 11.75 9.78 13.32
C ILE A 193 10.41 10.37 12.90
N ASN A 194 9.38 10.18 13.72
CA ASN A 194 8.04 10.69 13.47
C ASN A 194 7.97 12.22 13.68
N PHE A 195 7.11 12.85 12.88
CA PHE A 195 6.67 14.22 13.09
C PHE A 195 5.25 14.43 12.58
N ASP A 196 4.66 15.56 12.94
CA ASP A 196 3.32 15.96 12.52
C ASP A 196 3.39 16.74 11.19
N SER A 197 3.13 16.06 10.07
CA SER A 197 3.10 16.68 8.75
C SER A 197 2.01 17.73 8.59
N LYS A 198 0.92 17.65 9.35
CA LYS A 198 -0.17 18.62 9.30
C LYS A 198 0.28 19.94 9.94
N LYS A 199 1.03 19.88 11.04
CA LYS A 199 1.62 21.07 11.65
C LYS A 199 2.70 21.71 10.79
N ILE A 200 3.58 20.90 10.19
CA ILE A 200 4.73 21.44 9.44
C ILE A 200 4.36 21.88 8.01
N PHE A 201 3.57 21.07 7.30
CA PHE A 201 3.31 21.24 5.87
C PHE A 201 1.83 21.46 5.53
N ASN A 202 0.94 21.46 6.53
CA ASN A 202 -0.51 21.54 6.34
C ASN A 202 -1.10 20.37 5.51
N ILE A 203 -0.46 19.19 5.56
CA ILE A 203 -0.88 17.97 4.84
C ILE A 203 -1.17 16.81 5.78
N SER A 204 -2.22 16.05 5.47
CA SER A 204 -2.69 14.92 6.28
C SER A 204 -2.18 13.58 5.74
N VAL A 205 -0.86 13.40 5.68
CA VAL A 205 -0.20 12.16 5.24
C VAL A 205 0.88 11.78 6.25
N PRO A 206 0.86 10.56 6.82
CA PRO A 206 1.92 10.13 7.74
C PRO A 206 3.30 10.24 7.11
N ALA A 207 4.17 11.02 7.74
CA ALA A 207 5.52 11.34 7.28
C ALA A 207 6.54 11.17 8.41
N CYS A 208 7.80 11.01 8.02
CA CYS A 208 8.91 10.81 8.93
C CYS A 208 10.23 11.32 8.33
N LEU A 209 11.21 11.52 9.19
CA LEU A 209 12.62 11.58 8.79
C LEU A 209 13.18 10.16 8.80
N LEU A 210 13.52 9.63 7.62
CA LEU A 210 14.26 8.39 7.49
C LEU A 210 15.75 8.69 7.60
N ILE A 211 16.44 8.01 8.51
CA ILE A 211 17.90 8.10 8.64
C ILE A 211 18.51 6.72 8.38
N ILE A 212 19.48 6.65 7.47
CA ILE A 212 20.27 5.45 7.18
C ILE A 212 21.73 5.84 7.36
N ASP A 213 22.36 5.28 8.38
CA ASP A 213 23.78 5.50 8.66
C ASP A 213 24.64 4.50 7.90
N CYS A 214 25.48 4.98 6.98
CA CYS A 214 26.48 4.21 6.25
C CYS A 214 27.90 4.78 6.51
N SER A 215 28.12 5.38 7.68
CA SER A 215 29.39 6.05 8.02
C SER A 215 30.43 5.13 8.67
N SER A 216 30.01 3.99 9.20
CA SER A 216 30.81 3.04 9.98
C SER A 216 30.53 1.59 9.57
N ASP A 217 30.91 0.61 10.40
CA ASP A 217 30.74 -0.82 10.11
C ASP A 217 29.28 -1.16 9.79
N THR A 218 29.10 -1.92 8.71
CA THR A 218 27.78 -2.17 8.13
C THR A 218 27.40 -3.64 8.18
N LYS A 219 26.12 -3.91 8.48
CA LYS A 219 25.51 -5.24 8.41
C LYS A 219 24.11 -5.14 7.81
N VAL A 220 23.53 -6.29 7.46
CA VAL A 220 22.12 -6.33 7.09
C VAL A 220 21.30 -6.06 8.36
N GLN A 221 20.42 -5.07 8.29
CA GLN A 221 19.55 -4.70 9.39
C GLN A 221 18.26 -5.51 9.31
N ASN A 222 17.89 -6.18 10.40
CA ASN A 222 16.63 -6.94 10.49
C ASN A 222 15.49 -6.10 11.06
N GLU A 223 15.79 -5.00 11.74
CA GLU A 223 14.84 -4.16 12.46
C GLU A 223 15.17 -2.68 12.30
N VAL A 224 14.15 -1.84 12.43
CA VAL A 224 14.23 -0.39 12.41
C VAL A 224 13.39 0.16 13.56
N ASN A 225 14.05 0.90 14.44
CA ASN A 225 13.39 1.56 15.55
C ASN A 225 12.78 2.90 15.10
N ILE A 226 11.61 3.18 15.64
CA ILE A 226 10.83 4.39 15.42
C ILE A 226 10.93 5.24 16.68
N TYR A 227 11.24 6.53 16.50
CA TYR A 227 11.37 7.51 17.58
C TYR A 227 10.59 8.79 17.26
N ASN A 228 10.49 9.69 18.23
CA ASN A 228 10.17 11.10 18.00
C ASN A 228 11.44 11.97 18.05
N PHE A 229 11.34 13.24 17.66
CA PHE A 229 12.48 14.18 17.65
C PHE A 229 13.12 14.43 19.02
N ASN A 230 12.42 14.15 20.12
CA ASN A 230 12.95 14.19 21.49
C ASN A 230 13.66 12.88 21.90
N ASN A 231 13.95 11.99 20.94
CA ASN A 231 14.51 10.65 21.16
C ASN A 231 13.64 9.67 21.96
N SER A 232 12.35 9.97 22.19
CA SER A 232 11.46 8.99 22.82
C SER A 232 11.18 7.84 21.85
N TYR A 233 11.33 6.60 22.35
CA TYR A 233 10.99 5.39 21.61
C TYR A 233 9.48 5.33 21.35
N VAL A 234 9.10 4.86 20.17
CA VAL A 234 7.71 4.70 19.76
C VAL A 234 7.40 3.24 19.48
N ASP A 235 8.14 2.60 18.57
CA ASP A 235 7.83 1.27 18.08
C ASP A 235 9.00 0.70 17.25
N THR A 236 8.88 -0.54 16.79
CA THR A 236 9.86 -1.21 15.92
C THR A 236 9.17 -1.92 14.76
N ILE A 237 9.75 -1.81 13.57
CA ILE A 237 9.38 -2.62 12.40
C ILE A 237 10.54 -3.54 12.05
N GLY A 238 10.28 -4.68 11.44
CA GLY A 238 11.36 -5.64 11.23
C GLY A 238 10.97 -6.89 10.47
N TYR A 239 11.89 -7.85 10.51
CA TYR A 239 11.74 -9.18 9.95
C TYR A 239 12.05 -10.22 11.03
N ALA A 240 11.11 -11.14 11.22
CA ALA A 240 11.30 -12.37 11.99
C ALA A 240 11.10 -13.56 11.04
N ASP A 241 12.05 -14.48 10.95
CA ASP A 241 12.03 -15.63 10.02
C ASP A 241 11.68 -15.25 8.56
N ASN A 242 12.27 -14.15 8.06
CA ASN A 242 12.01 -13.55 6.74
C ASN A 242 10.58 -13.02 6.55
N LYS A 243 9.78 -12.88 7.61
CA LYS A 243 8.42 -12.33 7.58
C LYS A 243 8.40 -10.95 8.19
N PHE A 244 7.86 -10.00 7.42
CA PHE A 244 7.88 -8.59 7.79
C PHE A 244 6.79 -8.24 8.83
N PHE A 245 7.12 -7.48 9.87
CA PHE A 245 6.18 -6.94 10.84
C PHE A 245 6.30 -5.41 10.96
N LEU A 246 5.24 -4.78 11.48
CA LEU A 246 5.07 -3.32 11.52
C LEU A 246 4.92 -2.74 12.93
N ASN A 247 4.91 -3.57 13.97
CA ASN A 247 5.03 -3.15 15.36
C ASN A 247 5.50 -4.30 16.27
N THR A 248 5.91 -3.95 17.48
CA THR A 248 6.41 -4.90 18.50
C THR A 248 5.38 -5.89 19.03
N ASN A 249 4.08 -5.71 18.78
CA ASN A 249 3.07 -6.68 19.20
C ASN A 249 3.02 -7.93 18.31
N TYR A 250 3.90 -8.03 17.31
CA TYR A 250 4.03 -9.17 16.42
C TYR A 250 4.32 -10.46 17.19
N SER A 251 3.60 -11.51 16.80
CA SER A 251 3.92 -12.88 17.17
C SER A 251 3.94 -13.75 15.93
N SER A 252 4.86 -14.71 15.89
CA SER A 252 4.97 -15.70 14.81
C SER A 252 3.96 -16.85 14.93
N ASP A 253 3.24 -16.93 16.05
CA ASP A 253 2.30 -18.02 16.38
C ASP A 253 1.29 -18.31 15.27
N LEU A 254 0.78 -17.28 14.59
CA LEU A 254 -0.18 -17.43 13.50
C LEU A 254 0.40 -17.13 12.12
N ASP A 255 1.68 -16.74 12.02
CA ASP A 255 2.26 -16.26 10.79
C ASP A 255 2.79 -17.42 9.93
N GLY A 256 2.26 -17.56 8.73
CA GLY A 256 2.69 -18.59 7.79
C GLY A 256 1.83 -18.68 6.55
N LYS A 257 1.60 -19.91 6.08
CA LYS A 257 0.88 -20.16 4.83
C LYS A 257 -0.58 -20.47 5.15
N CYS A 258 -1.48 -19.56 4.76
CA CYS A 258 -2.92 -19.80 4.85
C CYS A 258 -3.34 -21.01 4.00
N GLU A 259 -4.13 -21.89 4.61
CA GLU A 259 -4.70 -23.09 4.01
C GLU A 259 -5.93 -22.78 3.15
N PHE A 260 -6.60 -21.68 3.45
CA PHE A 260 -7.71 -21.16 2.66
C PHE A 260 -7.25 -20.12 1.64
N GLU A 261 -8.00 -19.99 0.55
CA GLU A 261 -7.71 -18.95 -0.43
C GLU A 261 -8.59 -17.71 -0.25
N TRP A 262 -7.95 -16.60 0.17
CA TRP A 262 -8.57 -15.28 0.18
C TRP A 262 -8.94 -14.81 -1.21
N ARG A 263 -10.17 -14.35 -1.38
CA ARG A 263 -10.69 -13.75 -2.61
C ARG A 263 -10.99 -12.27 -2.38
N GLN A 264 -10.83 -11.47 -3.43
CA GLN A 264 -11.34 -10.11 -3.47
C GLN A 264 -12.73 -10.14 -4.10
N GLY A 265 -13.63 -9.29 -3.62
CA GLY A 265 -14.97 -9.18 -4.17
C GLY A 265 -15.03 -8.71 -5.63
N ILE A 266 -16.23 -8.78 -6.20
CA ILE A 266 -16.50 -8.51 -7.60
C ILE A 266 -16.22 -7.05 -7.94
N LYS A 267 -15.52 -6.85 -9.05
CA LYS A 267 -15.24 -5.56 -9.65
C LYS A 267 -15.91 -5.45 -11.01
N HIS A 268 -16.77 -4.44 -11.15
CA HIS A 268 -17.49 -4.14 -12.40
C HIS A 268 -17.12 -2.78 -13.00
N ASP A 269 -16.61 -1.83 -12.19
CA ASP A 269 -16.32 -0.43 -12.55
C ASP A 269 -17.47 0.28 -13.31
N CYS A 270 -18.71 -0.17 -13.09
CA CYS A 270 -19.92 0.33 -13.74
C CYS A 270 -21.09 0.38 -12.74
N SER A 271 -20.86 0.93 -11.55
CA SER A 271 -21.83 0.89 -10.42
C SER A 271 -23.19 1.48 -10.76
N LYS A 272 -23.25 2.50 -11.61
CA LYS A 272 -24.51 3.10 -12.03
C LYS A 272 -25.45 2.14 -12.76
N ILE A 273 -24.92 1.06 -13.35
CA ILE A 273 -25.67 0.09 -14.14
C ILE A 273 -25.75 -1.25 -13.43
N CYS A 274 -24.63 -1.75 -12.90
CA CYS A 274 -24.59 -3.09 -12.31
C CYS A 274 -25.14 -3.14 -10.89
N GLU A 275 -25.11 -2.04 -10.12
CA GLU A 275 -25.70 -2.03 -8.77
C GLU A 275 -27.15 -1.57 -8.81
N LEU A 276 -27.99 -2.34 -8.14
CA LEU A 276 -29.44 -2.17 -8.12
C LEU A 276 -29.93 -2.01 -6.68
N GLU A 277 -30.98 -1.21 -6.52
CA GLU A 277 -31.71 -1.08 -5.26
C GLU A 277 -33.15 -1.55 -5.49
N LEU A 278 -33.66 -2.39 -4.61
CA LEU A 278 -35.04 -2.89 -4.69
C LEU A 278 -35.98 -1.89 -4.02
N ASN A 279 -36.87 -1.27 -4.79
CA ASN A 279 -37.90 -0.38 -4.27
C ASN A 279 -39.28 -1.00 -4.48
N LYS A 280 -39.94 -1.38 -3.37
CA LYS A 280 -41.20 -2.15 -3.33
C LYS A 280 -41.09 -3.49 -4.05
N LYS A 281 -41.17 -3.49 -5.39
CA LYS A 281 -41.16 -4.67 -6.27
C LYS A 281 -40.28 -4.51 -7.52
N ASN A 282 -39.64 -3.35 -7.73
CA ASN A 282 -38.84 -3.09 -8.93
C ASN A 282 -37.41 -2.75 -8.56
N TYR A 283 -36.47 -3.19 -9.38
CA TYR A 283 -35.08 -2.73 -9.29
C TYR A 283 -34.93 -1.34 -9.89
N MET A 284 -34.10 -0.54 -9.24
CA MET A 284 -33.67 0.78 -9.69
C MET A 284 -32.14 0.79 -9.81
N ASN A 285 -31.61 1.28 -10.92
CA ASN A 285 -30.16 1.46 -11.07
C ASN A 285 -29.67 2.79 -10.49
N GLY A 286 -28.36 3.02 -10.54
CA GLY A 286 -27.74 4.28 -10.09
C GLY A 286 -28.03 5.48 -10.99
N LEU A 287 -28.69 5.30 -12.14
CA LEU A 287 -29.24 6.38 -12.97
C LEU A 287 -30.70 6.71 -12.63
N LYS A 288 -31.28 6.05 -11.62
CA LYS A 288 -32.69 6.18 -11.23
C LYS A 288 -33.66 5.72 -12.31
N GLU A 289 -33.24 4.78 -13.14
CA GLU A 289 -34.11 4.10 -14.10
C GLU A 289 -34.68 2.82 -13.48
N LYS A 290 -35.94 2.51 -13.83
CA LYS A 290 -36.54 1.20 -13.55
C LYS A 290 -35.82 0.14 -14.39
N VAL A 291 -35.46 -0.97 -13.76
CA VAL A 291 -34.71 -2.06 -14.39
C VAL A 291 -35.61 -3.30 -14.46
N GLU A 292 -35.85 -3.77 -15.69
CA GLU A 292 -36.60 -4.99 -15.97
C GLU A 292 -35.63 -6.02 -16.55
N ILE A 293 -35.20 -6.95 -15.70
CA ILE A 293 -34.21 -7.99 -16.02
C ILE A 293 -34.63 -9.30 -15.37
N GLU A 294 -34.10 -10.41 -15.87
CA GLU A 294 -34.33 -11.73 -15.28
C GLU A 294 -33.59 -11.87 -13.94
N GLU A 295 -34.31 -12.32 -12.91
CA GLU A 295 -33.82 -12.42 -11.53
C GLU A 295 -32.62 -13.37 -11.39
N ASP A 296 -32.49 -14.38 -12.25
CA ASP A 296 -31.41 -15.37 -12.25
C ASP A 296 -30.01 -14.74 -12.17
N LEU A 297 -29.80 -13.61 -12.84
CA LEU A 297 -28.51 -12.92 -12.88
C LEU A 297 -28.34 -11.83 -11.82
N VAL A 298 -29.36 -11.60 -10.99
CA VAL A 298 -29.34 -10.58 -9.93
C VAL A 298 -29.04 -11.20 -8.58
N TYR A 299 -27.96 -10.79 -7.93
CA TYR A 299 -27.51 -11.35 -6.66
C TYR A 299 -27.51 -10.30 -5.54
N PRO A 300 -27.78 -10.66 -4.28
CA PRO A 300 -27.59 -9.76 -3.15
C PRO A 300 -26.14 -9.25 -3.09
N LEU A 301 -25.96 -7.96 -2.79
CA LEU A 301 -24.64 -7.31 -2.75
C LEU A 301 -24.31 -6.75 -1.36
N ILE A 302 -23.16 -7.16 -0.85
CA ILE A 302 -22.53 -6.59 0.35
C ILE A 302 -21.35 -5.70 -0.06
N LYS A 303 -21.29 -4.53 0.57
CA LYS A 303 -20.18 -3.58 0.51
C LYS A 303 -19.48 -3.51 1.85
N SER A 304 -18.28 -2.92 1.88
CA SER A 304 -17.50 -2.74 3.12
C SER A 304 -18.35 -2.21 4.29
N SER A 305 -19.18 -1.19 4.05
CA SER A 305 -20.04 -0.57 5.06
C SER A 305 -21.17 -1.45 5.59
N HIS A 306 -21.54 -2.51 4.86
CA HIS A 306 -22.62 -3.42 5.26
C HIS A 306 -22.12 -4.56 6.16
N ILE A 307 -20.82 -4.89 6.13
CA ILE A 307 -20.28 -6.09 6.81
C ILE A 307 -20.55 -6.05 8.32
N LYS A 308 -20.16 -4.98 9.02
CA LYS A 308 -20.27 -4.92 10.49
C LYS A 308 -21.68 -5.19 11.01
N ASN A 309 -22.68 -4.68 10.30
CA ASN A 309 -24.09 -4.75 10.67
C ASN A 309 -24.88 -5.74 9.80
N PHE A 310 -24.19 -6.72 9.20
CA PHE A 310 -24.84 -7.72 8.36
C PHE A 310 -25.95 -8.44 9.15
N LYS A 311 -27.11 -8.56 8.51
CA LYS A 311 -28.26 -9.34 8.97
C LYS A 311 -28.69 -10.25 7.83
N GLU A 312 -28.96 -11.50 8.15
CA GLU A 312 -29.39 -12.49 7.17
C GLU A 312 -30.63 -12.01 6.41
N ASN A 313 -30.66 -12.23 5.09
CA ASN A 313 -31.78 -11.90 4.21
C ASN A 313 -32.22 -10.42 4.19
N VAL A 314 -31.41 -9.49 4.73
CA VAL A 314 -31.69 -8.05 4.69
C VAL A 314 -30.63 -7.35 3.82
N PHE A 315 -31.00 -7.07 2.56
CA PHE A 315 -30.11 -6.45 1.59
C PHE A 315 -30.64 -5.12 1.07
N LYS A 316 -29.78 -4.09 1.13
CA LYS A 316 -30.05 -2.78 0.54
C LYS A 316 -29.67 -2.69 -0.93
N LYS A 317 -28.78 -3.57 -1.37
CA LYS A 317 -28.19 -3.55 -2.71
C LYS A 317 -28.17 -4.94 -3.31
N TYR A 318 -28.30 -4.94 -4.62
CA TYR A 318 -28.17 -6.09 -5.49
C TYR A 318 -27.19 -5.77 -6.60
N VAL A 319 -26.69 -6.80 -7.25
CA VAL A 319 -25.75 -6.68 -8.36
C VAL A 319 -26.17 -7.59 -9.49
N LEU A 320 -26.25 -7.04 -10.70
CA LEU A 320 -26.31 -7.84 -11.91
C LEU A 320 -24.94 -8.48 -12.14
N VAL A 321 -24.90 -9.79 -12.35
CA VAL A 321 -23.67 -10.57 -12.55
C VAL A 321 -23.74 -11.29 -13.89
N THR A 322 -22.77 -11.03 -14.77
CA THR A 322 -22.84 -11.43 -16.19
C THR A 322 -22.03 -12.67 -16.55
N GLN A 323 -21.20 -13.17 -15.62
CA GLN A 323 -20.27 -14.27 -15.85
C GLN A 323 -20.23 -15.14 -14.60
N LYS A 324 -19.99 -16.44 -14.74
CA LYS A 324 -19.65 -17.34 -13.64
C LYS A 324 -18.15 -17.45 -13.41
N LYS A 325 -17.36 -17.30 -14.48
CA LYS A 325 -15.89 -17.35 -14.43
C LYS A 325 -15.25 -16.21 -15.22
N MET A 326 -14.02 -15.87 -14.85
CA MET A 326 -13.26 -14.83 -15.55
C MET A 326 -13.08 -15.17 -17.04
N LYS A 327 -13.24 -14.17 -17.91
CA LYS A 327 -13.13 -14.27 -19.39
C LYS A 327 -14.21 -15.12 -20.07
N GLU A 328 -15.21 -15.60 -19.34
CA GLU A 328 -16.37 -16.24 -19.96
C GLU A 328 -17.05 -15.28 -20.92
N ASP A 329 -17.45 -15.76 -22.10
CA ASP A 329 -18.23 -14.93 -23.01
C ASP A 329 -19.53 -14.46 -22.32
N THR A 330 -20.04 -13.29 -22.71
CA THR A 330 -21.30 -12.74 -22.20
C THR A 330 -22.43 -12.87 -23.22
N LEU A 331 -22.15 -13.32 -24.46
CA LEU A 331 -23.16 -13.46 -25.51
C LEU A 331 -24.27 -14.47 -25.17
N TRP A 332 -23.99 -15.48 -24.36
CA TRP A 332 -24.98 -16.46 -23.91
C TRP A 332 -26.18 -15.82 -23.20
N ILE A 333 -25.99 -14.63 -22.58
CA ILE A 333 -27.06 -13.86 -21.93
C ILE A 333 -28.12 -13.45 -22.96
N LYS A 334 -27.72 -13.16 -24.21
CA LYS A 334 -28.64 -12.77 -25.28
C LYS A 334 -29.73 -13.83 -25.51
N GLU A 335 -29.33 -15.10 -25.51
CA GLU A 335 -30.22 -16.22 -25.78
C GLU A 335 -31.03 -16.61 -24.55
N LYS A 336 -30.39 -16.65 -23.38
CA LYS A 336 -31.02 -17.17 -22.15
C LYS A 336 -31.76 -16.12 -21.32
N TYR A 337 -31.31 -14.87 -21.36
CA TYR A 337 -31.81 -13.76 -20.55
C TYR A 337 -31.96 -12.48 -21.40
N PRO A 338 -32.86 -12.47 -22.39
CA PRO A 338 -32.98 -11.41 -23.39
C PRO A 338 -33.32 -10.03 -22.79
N LYS A 339 -34.06 -9.94 -21.68
CA LYS A 339 -34.32 -8.64 -21.02
C LYS A 339 -33.04 -8.06 -20.42
N THR A 340 -32.24 -8.90 -19.76
CA THR A 340 -30.92 -8.54 -19.24
C THR A 340 -29.98 -8.12 -20.36
N TRP A 341 -29.97 -8.84 -21.48
CA TRP A 341 -29.14 -8.46 -22.63
C TRP A 341 -29.54 -7.08 -23.19
N ASN A 342 -30.83 -6.83 -23.37
CA ASN A 342 -31.33 -5.53 -23.83
C ASN A 342 -30.94 -4.39 -22.87
N TYR A 343 -31.00 -4.64 -21.56
CA TYR A 343 -30.54 -3.70 -20.54
C TYR A 343 -29.03 -3.40 -20.68
N LEU A 344 -28.21 -4.44 -20.85
CA LEU A 344 -26.76 -4.29 -21.04
C LEU A 344 -26.41 -3.53 -22.33
N GLU A 345 -27.10 -3.80 -23.44
CA GLU A 345 -26.91 -3.10 -24.72
C GLU A 345 -27.36 -1.64 -24.64
N LYS A 346 -28.52 -1.36 -24.00
CA LYS A 346 -28.97 0.02 -23.74
C LYS A 346 -27.92 0.86 -23.00
N HIS A 347 -27.13 0.24 -22.12
CA HIS A 347 -26.11 0.90 -21.32
C HIS A 347 -24.66 0.61 -21.76
N LYS A 348 -24.47 0.13 -23.00
CA LYS A 348 -23.15 -0.25 -23.54
C LYS A 348 -22.08 0.84 -23.38
N ASP A 349 -22.45 2.11 -23.61
CA ASP A 349 -21.54 3.24 -23.48
C ASP A 349 -20.94 3.37 -22.07
N ASN A 350 -21.69 3.02 -21.03
CA ASN A 350 -21.21 3.05 -19.64
C ASN A 350 -20.10 2.00 -19.42
N PHE A 351 -20.19 0.85 -20.08
CA PHE A 351 -19.16 -0.19 -20.03
C PHE A 351 -17.93 0.18 -20.87
N MET A 352 -18.11 0.82 -22.02
CA MET A 352 -17.01 1.29 -22.88
C MET A 352 -16.20 2.42 -22.23
N LYS A 353 -16.84 3.26 -21.40
CA LYS A 353 -16.18 4.35 -20.65
C LYS A 353 -15.32 3.87 -19.47
N ARG A 354 -15.26 2.55 -19.18
CA ARG A 354 -14.45 2.02 -18.08
C ARG A 354 -12.96 2.26 -18.33
N LYS A 355 -12.34 3.02 -17.42
CA LYS A 355 -10.94 3.45 -17.55
C LYS A 355 -9.92 2.35 -17.23
N SER A 356 -10.31 1.33 -16.47
CA SER A 356 -9.37 0.30 -16.02
C SER A 356 -8.91 -0.56 -17.18
N SER A 357 -7.60 -0.76 -17.30
CA SER A 357 -7.00 -1.59 -18.34
C SER A 357 -7.42 -3.06 -18.27
N ILE A 358 -7.93 -3.53 -17.12
CA ILE A 358 -8.37 -4.91 -16.92
C ILE A 358 -9.47 -5.30 -17.92
N TYR A 359 -10.33 -4.37 -18.34
CA TYR A 359 -11.41 -4.66 -19.29
C TYR A 359 -10.96 -4.66 -20.77
N LYS A 360 -9.72 -4.27 -21.07
CA LYS A 360 -9.22 -4.29 -22.44
C LYS A 360 -9.16 -5.74 -22.93
N LYS A 361 -9.71 -6.00 -24.12
CA LYS A 361 -9.77 -7.34 -24.75
C LYS A 361 -10.52 -8.39 -23.92
N MET A 362 -11.46 -7.96 -23.07
CA MET A 362 -12.39 -8.83 -22.35
C MET A 362 -13.77 -8.77 -23.00
N PRO A 363 -14.63 -9.79 -22.81
CA PRO A 363 -16.04 -9.74 -23.20
C PRO A 363 -16.73 -8.44 -22.73
N GLN A 364 -17.64 -7.91 -23.54
CA GLN A 364 -18.18 -6.54 -23.46
C GLN A 364 -18.71 -6.16 -22.06
N TYR A 365 -19.31 -7.12 -21.36
CA TYR A 365 -19.90 -6.93 -20.03
C TYR A 365 -19.15 -7.62 -18.90
N SER A 366 -17.84 -7.80 -19.07
CA SER A 366 -17.04 -8.57 -18.11
C SER A 366 -16.97 -7.95 -16.70
N MET A 367 -16.86 -8.83 -15.71
CA MET A 367 -16.59 -8.56 -14.31
C MET A 367 -15.30 -9.27 -13.87
N PHE A 368 -14.66 -8.72 -12.85
CA PHE A 368 -13.44 -9.27 -12.26
C PHE A 368 -13.70 -9.73 -10.83
N GLY A 369 -12.83 -10.61 -10.32
CA GLY A 369 -13.02 -11.18 -8.99
C GLY A 369 -14.15 -12.21 -8.93
N ILE A 370 -14.47 -12.86 -10.06
CA ILE A 370 -15.55 -13.84 -10.15
C ILE A 370 -15.06 -15.24 -10.52
N GLY A 371 -15.64 -16.25 -9.87
CA GLY A 371 -15.39 -17.68 -10.08
C GLY A 371 -16.36 -18.51 -9.25
N ASP A 372 -16.19 -19.83 -9.21
CA ASP A 372 -17.07 -20.75 -8.48
C ASP A 372 -17.21 -20.38 -6.99
N TYR A 373 -16.12 -19.88 -6.39
CA TYR A 373 -16.10 -19.36 -5.01
C TYR A 373 -17.08 -18.21 -4.77
N SER A 374 -17.45 -17.42 -5.80
CA SER A 374 -18.42 -16.34 -5.70
C SER A 374 -19.84 -16.87 -5.48
N TYR A 375 -20.10 -18.11 -5.90
CA TYR A 375 -21.41 -18.76 -5.84
C TYR A 375 -21.56 -19.70 -4.64
N MET A 376 -20.51 -19.89 -3.84
CA MET A 376 -20.60 -20.63 -2.58
C MET A 376 -21.54 -19.92 -1.58
N LYS A 377 -22.29 -20.73 -0.83
CA LYS A 377 -23.39 -20.29 0.04
C LYS A 377 -22.91 -19.44 1.21
N TYR A 378 -21.83 -19.83 1.88
CA TYR A 378 -21.29 -19.14 3.05
C TYR A 378 -19.99 -18.44 2.72
N LYS A 379 -19.85 -17.19 3.17
CA LYS A 379 -18.61 -16.42 3.01
C LYS A 379 -18.21 -15.78 4.33
N VAL A 380 -16.96 -15.94 4.74
CA VAL A 380 -16.40 -15.17 5.86
C VAL A 380 -15.73 -13.93 5.30
N ALA A 381 -16.35 -12.77 5.46
CA ALA A 381 -15.95 -11.53 4.79
C ALA A 381 -15.39 -10.48 5.76
N ILE A 382 -14.47 -9.67 5.25
CA ILE A 382 -13.87 -8.51 5.92
C ILE A 382 -13.87 -7.29 5.01
N SER A 383 -14.09 -6.11 5.59
CA SER A 383 -13.91 -4.83 4.91
C SER A 383 -12.44 -4.55 4.69
N GLY A 384 -12.08 -4.19 3.46
CA GLY A 384 -10.73 -3.76 3.16
C GLY A 384 -10.41 -2.37 3.68
N PHE A 385 -11.40 -1.53 4.01
CA PHE A 385 -11.20 -0.10 4.34
C PHE A 385 -11.13 0.24 5.82
N TYR A 386 -11.74 -0.58 6.68
CA TYR A 386 -11.77 -0.29 8.12
C TYR A 386 -10.45 -0.69 8.80
N LYS A 387 -10.10 0.04 9.86
CA LYS A 387 -8.87 -0.18 10.64
C LYS A 387 -9.03 -1.23 11.73
N ASP A 388 -10.27 -1.41 12.19
CA ASP A 388 -10.63 -2.53 13.04
C ASP A 388 -11.09 -3.69 12.16
N PRO A 389 -10.36 -4.81 12.15
CA PRO A 389 -10.77 -5.98 11.39
C PRO A 389 -11.99 -6.58 12.08
N ILE A 390 -13.08 -6.72 11.32
CA ILE A 390 -14.30 -7.39 11.76
C ILE A 390 -14.65 -8.40 10.68
N PHE A 391 -14.73 -9.66 11.06
CA PHE A 391 -15.12 -10.75 10.17
C PHE A 391 -16.58 -11.14 10.44
N LYS A 392 -17.33 -11.41 9.37
CA LYS A 392 -18.71 -11.90 9.47
C LYS A 392 -18.96 -13.03 8.50
N VAL A 393 -19.72 -14.03 8.94
CA VAL A 393 -20.33 -15.02 8.05
C VAL A 393 -21.50 -14.36 7.33
N ILE A 394 -21.46 -14.37 6.00
CA ILE A 394 -22.43 -13.76 5.11
C ILE A 394 -23.03 -14.86 4.25
N PHE A 395 -24.36 -14.92 4.23
CA PHE A 395 -25.13 -15.89 3.47
C PHE A 395 -26.57 -15.42 3.27
N SER A 396 -27.25 -16.01 2.30
CA SER A 396 -28.70 -15.92 2.08
C SER A 396 -29.15 -17.13 1.26
N GLU A 397 -30.44 -17.18 0.90
CA GLU A 397 -30.96 -18.19 -0.02
C GLU A 397 -30.20 -18.21 -1.35
N LYS A 398 -30.03 -17.03 -1.98
CA LYS A 398 -29.18 -16.84 -3.15
C LYS A 398 -27.74 -16.51 -2.72
N PRO A 399 -26.69 -16.94 -3.45
CA PRO A 399 -25.31 -16.60 -3.09
C PRO A 399 -25.10 -15.08 -2.99
N VAL A 400 -24.54 -14.63 -1.87
CA VAL A 400 -24.25 -13.20 -1.66
C VAL A 400 -22.95 -12.84 -2.37
N MET A 401 -23.00 -11.79 -3.18
CA MET A 401 -21.83 -11.17 -3.79
C MET A 401 -21.26 -10.11 -2.86
N VAL A 402 -19.94 -10.00 -2.83
CA VAL A 402 -19.23 -8.96 -2.09
C VAL A 402 -18.48 -8.11 -3.10
N ASP A 403 -18.44 -6.78 -2.94
CA ASP A 403 -17.74 -5.88 -3.86
C ASP A 403 -16.21 -5.86 -3.66
N ASP A 404 -15.50 -5.29 -4.62
CA ASP A 404 -14.02 -5.20 -4.68
C ASP A 404 -13.39 -4.37 -3.54
N THR A 405 -14.20 -3.86 -2.63
CA THR A 405 -13.77 -3.18 -1.41
C THR A 405 -13.54 -4.14 -0.25
N CYS A 406 -13.94 -5.39 -0.39
CA CYS A 406 -13.88 -6.41 0.64
C CYS A 406 -13.04 -7.62 0.19
N TYR A 407 -12.68 -8.45 1.17
CA TYR A 407 -12.08 -9.76 0.97
C TYR A 407 -12.90 -10.83 1.68
N PHE A 408 -12.85 -12.06 1.20
CA PHE A 408 -13.57 -13.16 1.82
C PHE A 408 -12.91 -14.53 1.61
N LEU A 409 -13.26 -15.47 2.50
CA LEU A 409 -13.13 -16.90 2.34
C LEU A 409 -14.51 -17.50 2.04
N ALA A 410 -14.57 -18.57 1.25
CA ALA A 410 -15.81 -19.15 0.75
C ALA A 410 -15.94 -20.61 1.19
N PHE A 411 -17.14 -21.01 1.61
CA PHE A 411 -17.43 -22.32 2.20
C PHE A 411 -18.78 -22.87 1.74
N GLU A 412 -18.87 -24.19 1.62
CA GLU A 412 -20.13 -24.91 1.42
C GLU A 412 -20.82 -25.25 2.76
N ASN A 413 -20.03 -25.53 3.79
CA ASN A 413 -20.52 -25.88 5.12
C ASN A 413 -20.64 -24.63 6.02
N LYS A 414 -21.80 -24.45 6.66
CA LYS A 414 -22.07 -23.31 7.55
C LYS A 414 -21.14 -23.30 8.77
N LYS A 415 -20.98 -24.46 9.42
CA LYS A 415 -20.20 -24.61 10.65
C LYS A 415 -18.72 -24.32 10.41
N ASP A 416 -18.18 -24.74 9.27
CA ASP A 416 -16.80 -24.43 8.89
C ASP A 416 -16.59 -22.92 8.74
N ALA A 417 -17.56 -22.21 8.14
CA ALA A 417 -17.52 -20.74 8.04
C ALA A 417 -17.62 -20.06 9.41
N GLU A 418 -18.44 -20.58 10.32
CA GLU A 418 -18.58 -20.07 11.70
C GLU A 418 -17.27 -20.25 12.49
N ILE A 419 -16.68 -21.44 12.49
CA ILE A 419 -15.40 -21.71 13.15
C ILE A 419 -14.30 -20.79 12.60
N VAL A 420 -14.18 -20.66 11.27
CA VAL A 420 -13.20 -19.75 10.66
C VAL A 420 -13.47 -18.29 11.04
N CYS A 421 -14.73 -17.86 11.10
CA CYS A 421 -15.09 -16.52 11.54
C CYS A 421 -14.68 -16.25 12.99
N ASP A 422 -14.82 -17.23 13.88
CA ASP A 422 -14.41 -17.10 15.29
C ASP A 422 -12.89 -17.09 15.46
N VAL A 423 -12.17 -17.95 14.74
CA VAL A 423 -10.69 -17.91 14.66
C VAL A 423 -10.23 -16.50 14.26
N LEU A 424 -10.84 -15.94 13.21
CA LEU A 424 -10.46 -14.64 12.64
C LEU A 424 -10.83 -13.45 13.55
N ASN A 425 -11.86 -13.58 14.38
CA ASN A 425 -12.25 -12.55 15.35
C ASN A 425 -11.61 -12.74 16.74
N SER A 426 -10.83 -13.80 16.96
CA SER A 426 -10.11 -14.02 18.23
C SER A 426 -9.11 -12.90 18.52
N THR A 427 -8.87 -12.61 19.81
CA THR A 427 -7.91 -11.58 20.25
C THR A 427 -6.53 -11.78 19.65
N GLU A 428 -6.07 -13.04 19.56
CA GLU A 428 -4.76 -13.40 19.02
C GLU A 428 -4.66 -13.05 17.52
N THR A 429 -5.64 -13.48 16.71
CA THR A 429 -5.65 -13.19 15.27
C THR A 429 -5.76 -11.70 14.99
N ILE A 430 -6.60 -10.98 15.74
CA ILE A 430 -6.77 -9.52 15.59
C ILE A 430 -5.47 -8.78 15.95
N ARG A 431 -4.80 -9.16 17.04
CA ARG A 431 -3.49 -8.62 17.42
C ARG A 431 -2.45 -8.89 16.34
N PHE A 432 -2.37 -10.13 15.88
CA PHE A 432 -1.47 -10.54 14.81
C PHE A 432 -1.71 -9.72 13.53
N LEU A 433 -2.95 -9.64 13.03
CA LEU A 433 -3.28 -8.85 11.85
C LEU A 433 -2.89 -7.38 11.99
N LYS A 434 -3.15 -6.76 13.14
CA LYS A 434 -2.74 -5.37 13.40
C LYS A 434 -1.21 -5.21 13.43
N SER A 435 -0.47 -6.23 13.84
CA SER A 435 1.01 -6.21 13.87
C SER A 435 1.68 -6.31 12.50
N ILE A 436 1.01 -6.88 11.50
CA ILE A 436 1.55 -7.09 10.15
C ILE A 436 0.94 -6.17 9.08
N SER A 437 0.03 -5.28 9.48
CA SER A 437 -0.74 -4.42 8.58
C SER A 437 -0.37 -2.95 8.74
N ASP A 438 -0.24 -2.24 7.62
CA ASP A 438 -0.03 -0.79 7.65
C ASP A 438 -1.34 -0.08 7.98
N MET A 439 -1.48 0.31 9.26
CA MET A 439 -2.64 1.05 9.75
C MET A 439 -2.80 2.44 9.14
N THR A 440 -1.80 2.96 8.42
CA THR A 440 -1.91 4.23 7.69
C THR A 440 -2.49 4.04 6.29
N ALA A 441 -2.35 2.85 5.69
CA ALA A 441 -2.80 2.57 4.34
C ALA A 441 -4.32 2.64 4.19
N LYS A 442 -4.84 3.14 3.06
CA LYS A 442 -6.28 3.18 2.77
C LYS A 442 -6.96 1.82 2.97
N ARG A 443 -6.24 0.73 2.68
CA ARG A 443 -6.70 -0.64 2.90
C ARG A 443 -5.67 -1.46 3.69
N PRO A 444 -5.77 -1.57 5.02
CA PRO A 444 -4.78 -2.29 5.83
C PRO A 444 -4.81 -3.81 5.60
N PHE A 445 -6.01 -4.40 5.53
CA PHE A 445 -6.20 -5.85 5.48
C PHE A 445 -6.33 -6.36 4.04
N THR A 446 -5.23 -6.28 3.28
CA THR A 446 -5.19 -6.79 1.89
C THR A 446 -5.18 -8.32 1.84
N LYS A 447 -5.50 -8.92 0.69
CA LYS A 447 -5.32 -10.38 0.45
C LYS A 447 -3.94 -10.86 0.90
N LYS A 448 -2.86 -10.11 0.61
CA LYS A 448 -1.48 -10.49 0.98
C LYS A 448 -1.28 -10.57 2.51
N VAL A 449 -1.87 -9.63 3.25
CA VAL A 449 -1.84 -9.62 4.72
C VAL A 449 -2.66 -10.78 5.26
N LEU A 450 -3.89 -10.93 4.81
CA LEU A 450 -4.82 -11.96 5.29
C LEU A 450 -4.32 -13.38 5.02
N SER A 451 -3.60 -13.59 3.91
CA SER A 451 -3.03 -14.89 3.53
C SER A 451 -1.84 -15.33 4.41
N ARG A 452 -1.43 -14.51 5.39
CA ARG A 452 -0.39 -14.86 6.35
C ARG A 452 -0.92 -15.60 7.57
N ILE A 453 -2.23 -15.68 7.76
CA ILE A 453 -2.81 -16.44 8.88
C ILE A 453 -2.74 -17.93 8.55
N GLU A 454 -1.94 -18.68 9.30
CA GLU A 454 -1.82 -20.14 9.20
C GLU A 454 -2.78 -20.78 10.22
N PHE A 455 -3.92 -21.28 9.75
CA PHE A 455 -4.97 -21.81 10.60
C PHE A 455 -4.53 -23.09 11.33
N LYS A 456 -3.59 -23.86 10.77
CA LYS A 456 -3.01 -25.02 11.45
C LYS A 456 -2.33 -24.70 12.78
N LYS A 457 -1.84 -23.48 12.96
CA LYS A 457 -1.15 -23.06 14.19
C LYS A 457 -2.09 -22.50 15.26
N PHE A 458 -3.34 -22.23 14.91
CA PHE A 458 -4.29 -21.66 15.85
C PHE A 458 -4.65 -22.65 16.96
N ASN A 459 -4.71 -22.18 18.21
CA ASN A 459 -5.20 -22.98 19.33
C ASN A 459 -6.74 -23.01 19.34
N TYR A 460 -7.33 -24.10 18.84
CA TYR A 460 -8.78 -24.25 18.74
C TYR A 460 -9.50 -24.51 20.07
N GLU A 461 -8.77 -24.89 21.14
CA GLU A 461 -9.35 -25.18 22.46
C GLU A 461 -9.96 -23.94 23.13
N ILE A 462 -9.56 -22.74 22.69
CA ILE A 462 -10.09 -21.47 23.22
C ILE A 462 -11.46 -21.11 22.64
N LEU A 463 -11.94 -21.85 21.63
CA LEU A 463 -13.23 -21.63 21.00
C LEU A 463 -14.32 -22.47 21.67
N ASN A 464 -15.55 -21.99 21.61
CA ASN A 464 -16.71 -22.68 22.19
C ASN A 464 -17.29 -23.74 21.23
N TYR A 465 -16.48 -24.74 20.87
CA TYR A 465 -16.86 -25.88 20.04
C TYR A 465 -16.40 -27.19 20.69
N THR A 466 -17.14 -28.26 20.47
CA THR A 466 -16.74 -29.59 20.93
C THR A 466 -15.51 -30.09 20.17
N GLU A 467 -14.72 -30.97 20.80
CA GLU A 467 -13.55 -31.60 20.15
C GLU A 467 -13.92 -32.28 18.83
N LYS A 468 -15.09 -32.93 18.78
CA LYS A 468 -15.62 -33.57 17.57
C LYS A 468 -15.88 -32.57 16.46
N GLU A 469 -16.51 -31.43 16.76
CA GLU A 469 -16.76 -30.38 15.75
C GLU A 469 -15.47 -29.83 15.18
N ILE A 470 -14.45 -29.61 16.03
CA ILE A 470 -13.14 -29.13 15.60
C ILE A 470 -12.41 -30.19 14.76
N LEU A 471 -12.46 -31.47 15.16
CA LEU A 471 -11.86 -32.57 14.40
C LEU A 471 -12.48 -32.68 13.01
N ASP A 472 -13.81 -32.70 12.93
CA ASP A 472 -14.57 -32.76 11.68
C ASP A 472 -14.23 -31.57 10.76
N PHE A 473 -14.17 -30.37 11.33
CA PHE A 473 -13.74 -29.16 10.62
C PHE A 473 -12.32 -29.30 10.07
N LYS A 474 -11.37 -29.76 10.91
CA LYS A 474 -9.96 -29.92 10.51
C LYS A 474 -9.79 -30.96 9.40
N ILE A 475 -10.54 -32.06 9.45
CA ILE A 475 -10.52 -33.10 8.41
C ILE A 475 -11.08 -32.54 7.10
N ARG A 476 -12.29 -31.95 7.12
CA ARG A 476 -12.93 -31.40 5.91
C ARG A 476 -12.08 -30.36 5.20
N ASN A 477 -11.32 -29.56 5.96
CA ASN A 477 -10.57 -28.42 5.44
C ASN A 477 -9.06 -28.68 5.31
N GLY A 478 -8.60 -29.93 5.44
CA GLY A 478 -7.18 -30.29 5.27
C GLY A 478 -6.24 -29.67 6.30
N LEU A 479 -6.78 -29.31 7.48
CA LEU A 479 -6.02 -28.78 8.61
C LEU A 479 -5.53 -29.88 9.55
N TYR A 480 -6.12 -31.07 9.46
CA TYR A 480 -5.70 -32.22 10.26
C TYR A 480 -4.36 -32.74 9.77
N ILE A 481 -3.35 -32.73 10.64
CA ILE A 481 -2.08 -33.43 10.41
C ILE A 481 -2.19 -34.75 11.15
N ASN A 482 -2.24 -35.84 10.38
CA ASN A 482 -2.17 -37.17 10.96
C ASN A 482 -0.74 -37.34 11.51
N LYS A 483 -0.57 -37.27 12.84
CA LYS A 483 0.68 -37.73 13.48
C LYS A 483 0.65 -39.26 13.48
N LEU A 484 0.85 -39.86 12.31
CA LEU A 484 1.18 -41.28 12.20
C LEU A 484 2.71 -41.37 12.07
N PHE A 485 3.30 -41.82 13.18
CA PHE A 485 4.70 -42.16 13.46
C PHE A 485 5.66 -41.00 13.77
#